data_AF-A0A7X7Q290-F1
#
_entry.id   AF-A0A7X7Q290-F1
#
_cell.length_a   1.000
_cell.length_b   1.000
_cell.length_c   1.000
_cell.angle_alpha   90.00
_cell.angle_beta   90.00
_cell.angle_gamma   90.00
#
_symmetry.space_group_name_H-M   'P 1'
#
loop_
_entity.id
_entity.type
_entity.pdbx_description
1 polymer ?
#
loop_
_entity_poly.entity_id
_entity_poly.type
_entity_poly.pdbx_seq_one_letter_code
_entity_poly.pdbx_strand_id
1 'polypeptide(L)'
;MSNRKKLFVILVFLIIITGVIIWLVIFSMDNNIITPYKDGTQVGYVYIGGRNTSQAENDLATAIRKWRDSKYVLNGETINGPMIVLSYQDDSYRLYLDHTKFNFDVGRSIQRVQDGRQMDYAAGVNIIYVTVEAGYIEDLIKNDKYIKFTEFNYDALEKEVIKYVSFLFKEIYIDIGQFIDESASQENYLHQVKINYPDASHFVTYKFNHYFGDMIEIKPKTQFSLADLIIQAFNEKPFIETKYDENDRLKAYETIINNYLTQTELSIFATGIFKTILNTNFVNIERHYSSYLPEVFTPQNDYIGYEALVELDYTFYDTTRTNPTTHQQETYITGVTFSKLKDLTFYNPNRHSYYIKVSNAVENGINVLVFSLYGPPFVNEYGYVRYAGDFGTSNAFEIFTKVGASRNGYRTKLYRTVKYYDKDIIFITAEFEYIYMPK
;
A
#
# COMPACT_ATOMS: atom_id res chain seq x y z
N MET A 1 42.02 40.63 78.95
CA MET A 1 42.59 40.13 77.67
C MET A 1 43.35 41.28 77.01
N SER A 2 44.65 41.17 76.75
CA SER A 2 45.41 42.30 76.16
C SER A 2 44.87 42.64 74.77
N ASN A 3 44.97 43.92 74.36
CA ASN A 3 44.48 44.38 73.07
C ASN A 3 44.99 43.54 71.89
N ARG A 4 46.18 42.92 72.01
CA ARG A 4 46.74 41.98 71.03
C ARG A 4 45.93 40.69 70.89
N LYS A 5 45.42 40.12 71.99
CA LYS A 5 44.60 38.91 71.95
C LYS A 5 43.22 39.16 71.33
N LYS A 6 42.63 40.34 71.58
CA LYS A 6 41.38 40.76 70.92
C LYS A 6 41.59 40.96 69.41
N LEU A 7 42.70 41.59 69.02
CA LEU A 7 43.05 41.79 67.61
C LEU A 7 43.26 40.45 66.87
N PHE A 8 43.92 39.48 67.51
CA PHE A 8 44.14 38.15 66.94
C PHE A 8 42.82 37.39 66.70
N VAL A 9 41.91 37.42 67.68
CA VAL A 9 40.58 36.79 67.53
C VAL A 9 39.77 37.45 66.42
N ILE A 10 39.81 38.78 66.30
CA ILE A 10 39.16 39.51 65.21
C ILE A 10 39.76 39.13 63.85
N LEU A 11 41.08 38.99 63.76
CA LEU A 11 41.76 38.60 62.52
C LEU A 11 41.40 37.18 62.08
N VAL A 12 41.41 36.22 63.02
CA VAL A 12 41.02 34.83 62.75
C VAL A 12 39.55 34.75 62.32
N PHE A 13 38.68 35.50 62.99
CA PHE A 13 37.26 35.57 62.64
C PHE A 13 37.05 36.17 61.24
N LEU A 14 37.78 37.22 60.88
CA LEU A 14 37.77 37.79 59.53
C LEU A 14 38.22 36.76 58.48
N ILE A 15 39.32 36.04 58.71
CA ILE A 15 39.82 35.00 57.79
C ILE A 15 38.78 33.89 57.58
N ILE A 16 38.13 33.43 58.66
CA ILE A 16 37.09 32.39 58.56
C ILE A 16 35.88 32.91 57.78
N ILE A 17 35.41 34.13 58.06
CA ILE A 17 34.30 34.74 57.30
C ILE A 17 34.66 34.88 55.82
N THR A 18 35.86 35.36 55.50
CA THR A 18 36.29 35.49 54.11
C THR A 18 36.36 34.12 53.44
N GLY A 19 36.85 33.09 54.14
CA GLY A 19 36.85 31.70 53.65
C GLY A 19 35.44 31.16 53.37
N VAL A 20 34.48 31.41 54.26
CA VAL A 20 33.07 31.01 54.07
C VAL A 20 32.43 31.78 52.93
N ILE A 21 32.68 33.08 52.79
CA ILE A 21 32.17 33.88 51.67
C ILE A 21 32.76 33.39 50.34
N ILE A 22 34.07 33.16 50.28
CA ILE A 22 34.72 32.61 49.08
C ILE A 22 34.16 31.22 48.76
N TRP A 23 33.98 30.36 49.75
CA TRP A 23 33.39 29.04 49.55
C TRP A 23 31.93 29.12 49.09
N LEU A 24 31.11 30.03 49.65
CA LEU A 24 29.73 30.26 49.20
C LEU A 24 29.69 30.85 47.80
N VAL A 25 30.61 31.74 47.44
CA VAL A 25 30.72 32.29 46.08
C VAL A 25 31.13 31.18 45.12
N ILE A 26 32.18 30.41 45.43
CA ILE A 26 32.61 29.26 44.63
C ILE A 26 31.49 28.22 44.53
N PHE A 27 30.80 27.87 45.61
CA PHE A 27 29.69 26.92 45.60
C PHE A 27 28.46 27.46 44.85
N SER A 28 28.19 28.77 44.92
CA SER A 28 27.15 29.41 44.12
C SER A 28 27.51 29.50 42.64
N MET A 29 28.82 29.57 42.34
CA MET A 29 29.35 29.53 40.98
C MET A 29 29.36 28.10 40.47
N ASP A 30 29.77 27.09 41.25
CA ASP A 30 29.82 25.65 40.91
C ASP A 30 28.43 25.05 40.71
N ASN A 31 27.46 25.40 41.55
CA ASN A 31 26.06 24.98 41.33
C ASN A 31 25.40 25.74 40.15
N ASN A 32 26.10 26.73 39.59
CA ASN A 32 25.77 27.46 38.38
C ASN A 32 26.91 27.37 37.34
N ILE A 33 27.58 26.22 37.20
CA ILE A 33 28.33 25.88 35.98
C ILE A 33 27.42 24.88 35.24
N ILE A 34 26.47 25.27 34.38
CA ILE A 34 26.42 26.33 33.34
C ILE A 34 27.65 26.28 32.42
N THR A 35 28.05 25.09 31.96
CA THR A 35 28.50 25.06 30.56
C THR A 35 27.22 25.11 29.73
N PRO A 36 26.88 26.24 29.09
CA PRO A 36 25.76 26.25 28.19
C PRO A 36 26.02 25.26 27.07
N TYR A 37 24.96 24.66 26.52
CA TYR A 37 25.07 23.88 25.30
C TYR A 37 25.66 24.77 24.19
N LYS A 38 26.54 24.21 23.35
CA LYS A 38 27.08 24.87 22.17
C LYS A 38 25.97 25.35 21.26
N ASP A 39 26.26 26.43 20.55
CA ASP A 39 25.37 26.94 19.51
C ASP A 39 25.05 25.84 18.48
N GLY A 40 23.82 25.85 17.99
CA GLY A 40 23.31 24.83 17.06
C GLY A 40 22.76 23.57 17.73
N THR A 41 22.85 23.43 19.06
CA THR A 41 22.28 22.27 19.77
C THR A 41 20.75 22.34 19.82
N GLN A 42 20.08 21.27 19.39
CA GLN A 42 18.62 21.11 19.42
C GLN A 42 18.24 19.75 19.98
N VAL A 43 17.14 19.65 20.74
CA VAL A 43 16.52 18.39 21.17
C VAL A 43 15.11 18.32 20.61
N GLY A 44 14.90 17.41 19.66
CA GLY A 44 13.80 17.54 18.71
C GLY A 44 13.84 18.92 18.05
N TYR A 45 12.68 19.60 17.95
CA TYR A 45 12.62 20.99 17.44
C TYR A 45 12.95 22.07 18.48
N VAL A 46 13.34 21.71 19.69
CA VAL A 46 13.62 22.68 20.75
C VAL A 46 15.09 23.08 20.69
N TYR A 47 15.36 24.34 20.32
CA TYR A 47 16.70 24.90 20.37
C TYR A 47 17.14 25.14 21.82
N ILE A 48 18.28 24.57 22.19
CA ILE A 48 18.85 24.69 23.54
C ILE A 48 20.28 25.23 23.56
N GLY A 49 20.85 25.60 22.40
CA GLY A 49 22.15 26.27 22.35
C GLY A 49 22.17 27.56 23.19
N GLY A 50 23.24 27.78 23.94
CA GLY A 50 23.38 28.88 24.90
C GLY A 50 22.62 28.68 26.21
N ARG A 51 21.83 27.61 26.37
CA ARG A 51 21.09 27.29 27.61
C ARG A 51 21.93 26.41 28.53
N ASN A 52 21.78 26.58 29.84
CA ASN A 52 22.22 25.56 30.80
C ASN A 52 21.19 24.42 30.89
N THR A 53 21.53 23.33 31.58
CA THR A 53 20.67 22.15 31.75
C THR A 53 19.28 22.49 32.27
N SER A 54 19.17 23.28 33.34
CA SER A 54 17.86 23.63 33.92
C SER A 54 16.99 24.48 32.98
N GLN A 55 17.61 25.41 32.25
CA GLN A 55 16.93 26.18 31.22
C GLN A 55 16.48 25.30 30.05
N ALA A 56 17.34 24.37 29.60
CA ALA A 56 17.00 23.43 28.53
C ALA A 56 15.86 22.48 28.94
N GLU A 57 15.88 21.97 30.17
CA GLU A 57 14.78 21.17 30.74
C GLU A 57 13.47 21.97 30.78
N ASN A 58 13.52 23.23 31.24
CA ASN A 58 12.34 24.10 31.28
C ASN A 58 11.82 24.46 29.89
N ASP A 59 12.71 24.75 28.93
CA ASP A 59 12.36 25.02 27.53
C ASP A 59 11.71 23.79 26.89
N LEU A 60 12.25 22.59 27.15
CA LEU A 60 11.70 21.32 26.66
C LEU A 60 10.35 21.00 27.30
N ALA A 61 10.23 21.13 28.63
CA ALA A 61 8.98 20.94 29.35
C ALA A 61 7.89 21.93 28.88
N THR A 62 8.27 23.17 28.59
CA THR A 62 7.38 24.18 28.03
C THR A 62 6.92 23.80 26.62
N ALA A 63 7.82 23.31 25.78
CA ALA A 63 7.49 22.84 24.43
C ALA A 63 6.53 21.62 24.48
N ILE A 64 6.79 20.65 25.36
CA ILE A 64 5.92 19.49 25.58
C ILE A 64 4.54 19.94 26.04
N ARG A 65 4.46 20.89 26.99
CA ARG A 65 3.16 21.44 27.44
C ARG A 65 2.40 22.10 26.30
N LYS A 66 3.07 22.93 25.48
CA LYS A 66 2.45 23.53 24.28
C LYS A 66 1.98 22.49 23.28
N TRP A 67 2.71 21.39 23.12
CA TRP A 67 2.32 20.28 22.25
C TRP A 67 1.05 19.57 22.79
N ARG A 68 1.00 19.27 24.09
CA ARG A 68 -0.16 18.70 24.78
C ARG A 68 -1.40 19.61 24.67
N ASP A 69 -1.19 20.91 24.81
CA ASP A 69 -2.24 21.94 24.74
C ASP A 69 -2.64 22.32 23.30
N SER A 70 -2.18 21.59 22.27
CA SER A 70 -2.61 21.81 20.89
C SER A 70 -4.12 21.65 20.78
N LYS A 71 -4.77 22.48 19.95
CA LYS A 71 -6.22 22.48 19.78
C LYS A 71 -6.57 22.49 18.30
N TYR A 72 -7.57 21.70 17.94
CA TYR A 72 -8.11 21.59 16.59
C TYR A 72 -9.61 21.79 16.62
N VAL A 73 -10.17 22.43 15.60
CA VAL A 73 -11.62 22.56 15.43
C VAL A 73 -12.08 21.55 14.40
N LEU A 74 -12.90 20.58 14.80
CA LEU A 74 -13.49 19.58 13.93
C LEU A 74 -15.01 19.65 14.04
N ASN A 75 -15.71 19.90 12.93
CA ASN A 75 -17.17 19.99 12.91
C ASN A 75 -17.76 20.99 13.93
N GLY A 76 -17.01 22.05 14.28
CA GLY A 76 -17.41 23.04 15.28
C GLY A 76 -17.04 22.70 16.72
N GLU A 77 -16.52 21.50 16.99
CA GLU A 77 -16.04 21.08 18.31
C GLU A 77 -14.53 21.32 18.44
N THR A 78 -14.09 21.84 19.58
CA THR A 78 -12.66 21.99 19.89
C THR A 78 -12.14 20.70 20.54
N ILE A 79 -11.25 20.02 19.84
CA ILE A 79 -10.57 18.82 20.32
C ILE A 79 -9.18 19.21 20.81
N ASN A 80 -8.84 18.79 22.02
CA ASN A 80 -7.52 19.02 22.62
C ASN A 80 -6.60 17.83 22.30
N GLY A 81 -5.33 18.13 22.03
CA GLY A 81 -4.29 17.16 21.75
C GLY A 81 -3.73 17.28 20.33
N PRO A 82 -2.64 16.57 20.06
CA PRO A 82 -2.04 16.46 18.74
C PRO A 82 -2.91 15.62 17.81
N MET A 83 -2.81 15.90 16.51
CA MET A 83 -3.54 15.16 15.48
C MET A 83 -2.57 14.25 14.71
N ILE A 84 -3.00 13.02 14.48
CA ILE A 84 -2.39 12.11 13.52
C ILE A 84 -3.30 11.95 12.30
N VAL A 85 -2.70 12.03 11.12
CA VAL A 85 -3.32 11.83 9.82
C VAL A 85 -2.76 10.54 9.24
N LEU A 86 -3.57 9.50 9.28
CA LEU A 86 -3.26 8.21 8.70
C LEU A 86 -3.73 8.22 7.25
N SER A 87 -2.84 8.06 6.27
CA SER A 87 -3.21 7.98 4.85
C SER A 87 -3.23 6.55 4.35
N TYR A 88 -4.21 6.21 3.52
CA TYR A 88 -4.30 4.91 2.83
C TYR A 88 -5.14 5.06 1.56
N GLN A 89 -4.62 4.58 0.41
CA GLN A 89 -5.29 4.62 -0.91
C GLN A 89 -6.00 5.95 -1.24
N ASP A 90 -5.26 7.06 -1.13
CA ASP A 90 -5.74 8.44 -1.37
C ASP A 90 -6.81 8.96 -0.41
N ASP A 91 -7.13 8.22 0.66
CA ASP A 91 -7.93 8.70 1.77
C ASP A 91 -7.06 9.03 2.99
N SER A 92 -7.60 9.85 3.89
CA SER A 92 -6.92 10.29 5.09
C SER A 92 -7.83 10.23 6.32
N TYR A 93 -7.40 9.52 7.35
CA TYR A 93 -8.08 9.39 8.62
C TYR A 93 -7.40 10.29 9.65
N ARG A 94 -8.15 11.26 10.17
CA ARG A 94 -7.68 12.14 11.24
C ARG A 94 -8.08 11.54 12.58
N LEU A 95 -7.10 11.13 13.37
CA LEU A 95 -7.28 10.70 14.75
C LEU A 95 -6.63 11.71 15.69
N TYR A 96 -7.15 11.82 16.90
CA TYR A 96 -6.63 12.71 17.92
C TYR A 96 -5.97 11.88 19.00
N LEU A 97 -4.72 12.25 19.30
CA LEU A 97 -3.94 11.57 20.31
C LEU A 97 -4.35 12.08 21.69
N ASP A 98 -4.65 11.16 22.60
CA ASP A 98 -4.74 11.44 24.02
C ASP A 98 -3.33 11.65 24.53
N HIS A 99 -2.97 12.93 24.66
CA HIS A 99 -1.65 13.35 25.07
C HIS A 99 -1.25 12.88 26.49
N THR A 100 -2.21 12.41 27.30
CA THR A 100 -1.95 11.83 28.63
C THR A 100 -1.37 10.42 28.56
N LYS A 101 -1.55 9.73 27.43
CA LYS A 101 -1.00 8.40 27.15
C LYS A 101 0.48 8.40 26.81
N PHE A 102 1.07 9.59 26.64
CA PHE A 102 2.48 9.78 26.32
C PHE A 102 3.26 10.30 27.54
N ASN A 103 4.26 9.53 27.93
CA ASN A 103 5.20 9.90 28.99
C ASN A 103 6.51 10.39 28.39
N PHE A 104 6.92 11.61 28.76
CA PHE A 104 8.13 12.26 28.26
C PHE A 104 9.19 12.29 29.37
N ASP A 105 10.34 11.70 29.12
CA ASP A 105 11.48 11.72 30.04
C ASP A 105 12.42 12.87 29.67
N VAL A 106 12.08 14.07 30.17
CA VAL A 106 12.84 15.31 29.93
C VAL A 106 14.28 15.16 30.44
N GLY A 107 14.47 14.64 31.65
CA GLY A 107 15.78 14.48 32.26
C GLY A 107 16.69 13.58 31.42
N ARG A 108 16.21 12.40 31.01
CA ARG A 108 16.96 11.50 30.14
C ARG A 108 17.24 12.10 28.76
N SER A 109 16.30 12.87 28.22
CA SER A 109 16.48 13.57 26.93
C SER A 109 17.64 14.55 27.00
N ILE A 110 17.70 15.35 28.07
CA ILE A 110 18.74 16.36 28.28
C ILE A 110 20.09 15.73 28.63
N GLN A 111 20.12 14.64 29.40
CA GLN A 111 21.35 13.91 29.75
C GLN A 111 22.05 13.26 28.55
N ARG A 112 21.32 12.97 27.48
CA ARG A 112 21.84 12.30 26.27
C ARG A 112 22.10 13.25 25.11
N VAL A 113 22.03 14.56 25.36
CA VAL A 113 22.33 15.56 24.35
C VAL A 113 23.80 15.48 23.92
N GLN A 114 23.99 15.40 22.62
CA GLN A 114 25.25 15.57 21.95
C GLN A 114 25.40 17.03 21.54
N ASP A 115 26.36 17.68 22.18
CA ASP A 115 26.56 19.11 22.10
C ASP A 115 27.02 19.58 20.72
N GLY A 116 26.46 20.68 20.22
CA GLY A 116 26.72 21.24 18.89
C GLY A 116 26.11 20.46 17.73
N ARG A 117 25.16 19.54 18.02
CA ARG A 117 24.47 18.73 17.00
C ARG A 117 22.97 19.03 16.95
N GLN A 118 22.43 18.89 15.75
CA GLN A 118 20.98 18.85 15.52
C GLN A 118 20.43 17.44 15.78
N MET A 119 19.11 17.33 15.78
CA MET A 119 18.40 16.06 15.97
C MET A 119 18.62 15.10 14.79
N ASP A 120 18.72 13.81 15.09
CA ASP A 120 18.70 12.72 14.11
C ASP A 120 18.05 11.49 14.76
N TYR A 121 16.84 11.14 14.29
CA TYR A 121 16.13 9.99 14.84
C TYR A 121 16.80 8.66 14.54
N ALA A 122 17.31 8.49 13.31
CA ALA A 122 17.91 7.23 12.88
C ALA A 122 19.17 6.93 13.70
N ALA A 123 19.94 7.96 14.05
CA ALA A 123 21.10 7.86 14.92
C ALA A 123 20.77 7.96 16.43
N GLY A 124 19.51 8.20 16.81
CA GLY A 124 19.09 8.43 18.20
C GLY A 124 19.73 9.66 18.85
N VAL A 125 20.13 10.65 18.05
CA VAL A 125 20.83 11.86 18.49
C VAL A 125 19.82 12.95 18.80
N ASN A 126 19.92 13.49 20.01
CA ASN A 126 19.13 14.63 20.49
C ASN A 126 17.63 14.51 20.21
N ILE A 127 17.07 13.33 20.48
CA ILE A 127 15.62 13.08 20.44
C ILE A 127 15.01 13.20 21.83
N ILE A 128 13.70 13.47 21.88
CA ILE A 128 12.97 13.43 23.14
C ILE A 128 12.59 11.98 23.44
N TYR A 129 13.00 11.47 24.59
CA TYR A 129 12.63 10.13 25.03
C TYR A 129 11.15 10.13 25.42
N VAL A 130 10.36 9.41 24.64
CA VAL A 130 8.92 9.26 24.83
C VAL A 130 8.56 7.78 24.84
N THR A 131 7.66 7.41 25.74
CA THR A 131 6.98 6.12 25.76
C THR A 131 5.49 6.35 25.70
N VAL A 132 4.75 5.41 25.10
CA VAL A 132 3.29 5.42 25.06
C VAL A 132 2.74 4.26 25.89
N GLU A 133 1.54 4.43 26.43
CA GLU A 133 0.81 3.33 27.08
C GLU A 133 0.64 2.16 26.09
N ALA A 134 1.00 0.94 26.52
CA ALA A 134 0.99 -0.23 25.66
C ALA A 134 -0.41 -0.50 25.08
N GLY A 135 -0.49 -0.75 23.78
CA GLY A 135 -1.74 -1.02 23.07
C GLY A 135 -2.57 0.22 22.73
N TYR A 136 -2.18 1.42 23.19
CA TYR A 136 -2.95 2.63 22.94
C TYR A 136 -3.14 2.94 21.44
N ILE A 137 -2.10 2.80 20.63
CA ILE A 137 -2.17 3.08 19.18
C ILE A 137 -3.06 2.06 18.47
N GLU A 138 -2.98 0.80 18.87
CA GLU A 138 -3.84 -0.27 18.37
C GLU A 138 -5.31 0.00 18.70
N ASP A 139 -5.62 0.26 19.97
CA ASP A 139 -6.97 0.57 20.43
C ASP A 139 -7.54 1.82 19.74
N LEU A 140 -6.72 2.85 19.56
CA LEU A 140 -7.13 4.08 18.87
C LEU A 140 -7.58 3.80 17.43
N ILE A 141 -6.85 2.94 16.72
CA ILE A 141 -7.14 2.60 15.32
C ILE A 141 -8.33 1.62 15.24
N LYS A 142 -8.35 0.57 16.06
CA LYS A 142 -9.43 -0.44 16.07
C LYS A 142 -10.79 0.15 16.43
N ASN A 143 -10.81 1.17 17.27
CA ASN A 143 -12.04 1.85 17.67
C ASN A 143 -12.49 2.96 16.70
N ASP A 144 -11.69 3.32 15.68
CA ASP A 144 -12.14 4.28 14.66
C ASP A 144 -13.09 3.60 13.68
N LYS A 145 -14.35 4.03 13.70
CA LYS A 145 -15.43 3.48 12.87
C LYS A 145 -15.23 3.59 11.35
N TYR A 146 -14.26 4.38 10.88
CA TYR A 146 -14.00 4.57 9.45
C TYR A 146 -12.83 3.73 8.95
N ILE A 147 -11.94 3.29 9.85
CA ILE A 147 -10.84 2.40 9.50
C ILE A 147 -11.39 0.97 9.52
N LYS A 148 -11.73 0.45 8.33
CA LYS A 148 -12.34 -0.89 8.17
C LYS A 148 -11.35 -2.05 8.36
N PHE A 149 -10.05 -1.78 8.38
CA PHE A 149 -8.99 -2.79 8.40
C PHE A 149 -8.18 -2.67 9.68
N THR A 150 -7.82 -3.80 10.30
CA THR A 150 -7.16 -3.80 11.61
C THR A 150 -5.94 -4.73 11.69
N GLU A 151 -5.50 -5.29 10.56
CA GLU A 151 -4.35 -6.21 10.53
C GLU A 151 -3.09 -5.42 10.15
N PHE A 152 -2.67 -4.57 11.08
CA PHE A 152 -1.42 -3.81 10.98
C PHE A 152 -0.34 -4.42 11.89
N ASN A 153 0.92 -4.23 11.52
CA ASN A 153 2.05 -4.33 12.41
C ASN A 153 2.03 -3.12 13.38
N TYR A 154 1.22 -3.25 14.44
CA TYR A 154 1.02 -2.19 15.42
C TYR A 154 2.30 -1.79 16.16
N ASP A 155 3.24 -2.72 16.37
CA ASP A 155 4.53 -2.42 16.98
C ASP A 155 5.37 -1.46 16.11
N ALA A 156 5.40 -1.69 14.79
CA ALA A 156 6.10 -0.82 13.85
C ALA A 156 5.40 0.53 13.71
N LEU A 157 4.06 0.53 13.65
CA LEU A 157 3.26 1.75 13.58
C LEU A 157 3.42 2.61 14.84
N GLU A 158 3.37 2.00 16.03
CA GLU A 158 3.59 2.69 17.30
C GLU A 158 4.96 3.34 17.36
N LYS A 159 6.02 2.65 16.93
CA LYS A 159 7.37 3.23 16.83
C LYS A 159 7.42 4.44 15.90
N GLU A 160 6.73 4.38 14.76
CA GLU A 160 6.65 5.52 13.84
C GLU A 160 5.87 6.69 14.46
N VAL A 161 4.79 6.44 15.21
CA VAL A 161 4.10 7.50 15.96
C VAL A 161 5.02 8.11 17.02
N ILE A 162 5.67 7.29 17.85
CA ILE A 162 6.63 7.70 18.88
C ILE A 162 7.74 8.56 18.25
N LYS A 163 8.23 8.19 17.07
CA LYS A 163 9.21 9.00 16.32
C LYS A 163 8.72 10.42 16.07
N TYR A 164 7.54 10.60 15.49
CA TYR A 164 7.02 11.95 15.24
C TYR A 164 6.69 12.70 16.55
N VAL A 165 6.20 12.00 17.57
CA VAL A 165 5.94 12.58 18.90
C VAL A 165 7.24 13.01 19.59
N SER A 166 8.35 12.28 19.40
CA SER A 166 9.68 12.63 19.94
C SER A 166 10.21 13.95 19.39
N PHE A 167 9.60 14.46 18.32
CA PHE A 167 9.87 15.76 17.75
C PHE A 167 8.85 16.83 18.14
N LEU A 168 7.75 16.47 18.81
CA LEU A 168 6.64 17.38 19.12
C LEU A 168 5.96 17.94 17.86
N PHE A 169 5.86 17.13 16.80
CA PHE A 169 5.04 17.50 15.65
C PHE A 169 3.57 17.59 16.06
N LYS A 170 2.94 18.72 15.70
CA LYS A 170 1.52 18.95 16.00
C LYS A 170 0.60 18.12 15.10
N GLU A 171 0.97 18.01 13.83
CA GLU A 171 0.30 17.21 12.82
C GLU A 171 1.27 16.13 12.34
N ILE A 172 0.90 14.86 12.55
CA ILE A 172 1.70 13.70 12.21
C ILE A 172 1.08 13.07 10.98
N TYR A 173 1.84 12.87 9.90
CA TYR A 173 1.34 12.21 8.69
C TYR A 173 2.01 10.84 8.55
N ILE A 174 1.21 9.78 8.58
CA ILE A 174 1.69 8.40 8.46
C ILE A 174 0.91 7.69 7.36
N ASP A 175 1.62 7.09 6.42
CA ASP A 175 1.00 6.15 5.48
C ASP A 175 0.86 4.79 6.14
N ILE A 176 -0.36 4.47 6.59
CA ILE A 176 -0.64 3.21 7.29
C ILE A 176 -0.55 1.99 6.38
N GLY A 177 -0.58 2.20 5.05
CA GLY A 177 -0.34 1.11 4.10
C GLY A 177 0.97 0.39 4.42
N GLN A 178 2.06 1.13 4.67
CA GLN A 178 3.38 0.56 4.94
C GLN A 178 3.45 -0.40 6.14
N PHE A 179 2.43 -0.40 6.99
CA PHE A 179 2.35 -1.22 8.19
C PHE A 179 1.35 -2.37 8.06
N ILE A 180 0.75 -2.58 6.89
CA ILE A 180 -0.14 -3.72 6.65
C ILE A 180 0.66 -5.02 6.66
N ASP A 181 0.18 -6.03 7.36
CA ASP A 181 0.78 -7.36 7.32
C ASP A 181 0.52 -8.01 5.95
N GLU A 182 1.59 -8.22 5.17
CA GLU A 182 1.51 -8.84 3.86
C GLU A 182 1.04 -10.31 3.93
N SER A 183 1.33 -11.01 5.02
CA SER A 183 0.91 -12.41 5.20
C SER A 183 -0.60 -12.47 5.39
N ALA A 184 -1.13 -11.59 6.25
CA ALA A 184 -2.57 -11.45 6.45
C ALA A 184 -3.28 -11.01 5.16
N SER A 185 -2.62 -10.19 4.34
CA SER A 185 -3.14 -9.73 3.05
C SER A 185 -3.38 -10.86 2.04
N GLN A 186 -2.57 -11.92 2.04
CA GLN A 186 -2.78 -13.08 1.15
C GLN A 186 -4.02 -13.90 1.54
N GLU A 187 -4.41 -13.86 2.81
CA GLU A 187 -5.56 -14.58 3.35
C GLU A 187 -6.84 -13.72 3.34
N ASN A 188 -6.69 -12.39 3.28
CA ASN A 188 -7.81 -11.46 3.28
C ASN A 188 -8.56 -11.45 1.94
N TYR A 189 -9.63 -12.24 1.89
CA TYR A 189 -10.55 -12.30 0.76
C TYR A 189 -11.32 -10.98 0.59
N LEU A 190 -11.30 -10.43 -0.63
CA LEU A 190 -12.01 -9.19 -0.96
C LEU A 190 -13.33 -9.47 -1.66
N HIS A 191 -13.27 -10.12 -2.82
CA HIS A 191 -14.46 -10.54 -3.57
C HIS A 191 -14.09 -11.57 -4.63
N GLN A 192 -15.11 -12.08 -5.33
CA GLN A 192 -14.92 -13.02 -6.43
C GLN A 192 -15.87 -12.75 -7.60
N VAL A 193 -15.43 -13.20 -8.77
CA VAL A 193 -16.23 -13.27 -9.99
C VAL A 193 -16.36 -14.73 -10.40
N LYS A 194 -17.57 -15.11 -10.84
CA LYS A 194 -17.86 -16.46 -11.31
C LYS A 194 -18.21 -16.42 -12.79
N ILE A 195 -17.67 -17.37 -13.54
CA ILE A 195 -17.94 -17.55 -14.97
C ILE A 195 -18.39 -18.98 -15.19
N ASN A 196 -19.57 -19.16 -15.78
CA ASN A 196 -20.03 -20.47 -16.20
C ASN A 196 -19.06 -21.02 -17.24
N TYR A 197 -18.44 -22.16 -16.93
CA TYR A 197 -17.49 -22.77 -17.84
C TYR A 197 -17.51 -24.28 -17.64
N PRO A 198 -18.15 -25.03 -18.56
CA PRO A 198 -18.34 -26.47 -18.42
C PRO A 198 -17.04 -27.24 -18.11
N ASP A 199 -15.91 -26.79 -18.66
CA ASP A 199 -14.60 -27.41 -18.50
C ASP A 199 -13.74 -26.81 -17.36
N ALA A 200 -14.35 -26.07 -16.42
CA ALA A 200 -13.62 -25.37 -15.35
C ALA A 200 -12.67 -26.26 -14.55
N SER A 201 -13.09 -27.47 -14.21
CA SER A 201 -12.26 -28.41 -13.44
C SER A 201 -11.00 -28.81 -14.20
N HIS A 202 -11.13 -29.14 -15.48
CA HIS A 202 -10.01 -29.55 -16.31
C HIS A 202 -9.08 -28.37 -16.60
N PHE A 203 -9.63 -27.19 -16.93
CA PHE A 203 -8.86 -25.97 -17.10
C PHE A 203 -8.04 -25.61 -15.87
N VAL A 204 -8.65 -25.59 -14.68
CA VAL A 204 -7.94 -25.23 -13.43
C VAL A 204 -6.84 -26.25 -13.15
N THR A 205 -7.19 -27.54 -13.17
CA THR A 205 -6.28 -28.61 -12.74
C THR A 205 -5.12 -28.81 -13.70
N TYR A 206 -5.38 -28.86 -15.00
CA TYR A 206 -4.40 -29.30 -16.00
C TYR A 206 -3.78 -28.16 -16.80
N LYS A 207 -4.41 -26.98 -16.86
CA LYS A 207 -3.86 -25.82 -17.58
C LYS A 207 -3.41 -24.72 -16.62
N PHE A 208 -4.32 -24.13 -15.84
CA PHE A 208 -4.00 -22.98 -14.99
C PHE A 208 -2.94 -23.32 -13.95
N ASN A 209 -3.18 -24.32 -13.09
CA ASN A 209 -2.26 -24.70 -12.02
C ASN A 209 -0.91 -25.19 -12.57
N HIS A 210 -0.90 -25.77 -13.78
CA HIS A 210 0.32 -26.18 -14.44
C HIS A 210 1.27 -24.99 -14.70
N TYR A 211 0.73 -23.85 -15.13
CA TYR A 211 1.52 -22.67 -15.52
C TYR A 211 1.69 -21.64 -14.40
N PHE A 212 0.65 -21.35 -13.62
CA PHE A 212 0.64 -20.20 -12.70
C PHE A 212 0.72 -20.58 -11.21
N GLY A 213 0.61 -21.86 -10.87
CA GLY A 213 0.52 -22.29 -9.47
C GLY A 213 -0.81 -21.88 -8.83
N ASP A 214 -0.78 -21.55 -7.53
CA ASP A 214 -2.00 -21.31 -6.74
C ASP A 214 -2.57 -19.89 -6.88
N MET A 215 -1.71 -18.88 -7.07
CA MET A 215 -2.10 -17.47 -7.11
C MET A 215 -1.22 -16.65 -8.05
N ILE A 216 -1.82 -15.64 -8.65
CA ILE A 216 -1.13 -14.64 -9.47
C ILE A 216 -0.96 -13.37 -8.64
N GLU A 217 0.28 -12.93 -8.47
CA GLU A 217 0.60 -11.68 -7.80
C GLU A 217 0.47 -10.47 -8.74
N ILE A 218 -0.23 -9.45 -8.27
CA ILE A 218 -0.28 -8.11 -8.86
C ILE A 218 0.58 -7.20 -7.98
N LYS A 219 1.83 -7.01 -8.38
CA LYS A 219 2.84 -6.27 -7.62
C LYS A 219 2.46 -4.79 -7.38
N PRO A 220 2.96 -4.17 -6.29
CA PRO A 220 2.68 -2.77 -5.96
C PRO A 220 3.35 -1.82 -6.94
N LYS A 221 2.69 -0.71 -7.26
CA LYS A 221 3.24 0.37 -8.11
C LYS A 221 3.80 -0.11 -9.45
N THR A 222 3.24 -1.20 -10.00
CA THR A 222 3.63 -1.76 -11.29
C THR A 222 2.44 -1.90 -12.22
N GLN A 223 2.74 -1.86 -13.52
CA GLN A 223 1.81 -2.30 -14.55
C GLN A 223 1.80 -3.83 -14.59
N PHE A 224 0.60 -4.40 -14.57
CA PHE A 224 0.33 -5.79 -14.86
C PHE A 224 0.02 -5.94 -16.36
N SER A 225 0.59 -6.96 -17.00
CA SER A 225 0.25 -7.41 -18.35
C SER A 225 -0.08 -8.89 -18.29
N LEU A 226 -1.30 -9.25 -18.71
CA LEU A 226 -1.72 -10.64 -18.71
C LEU A 226 -0.98 -11.43 -19.79
N ALA A 227 -0.82 -10.86 -20.98
CA ALA A 227 -0.09 -11.52 -22.06
C ALA A 227 1.38 -11.76 -21.70
N ASP A 228 2.07 -10.77 -21.10
CA ASP A 228 3.47 -10.93 -20.71
C ASP A 228 3.62 -12.00 -19.61
N LEU A 229 2.70 -12.03 -18.64
CA LEU A 229 2.64 -13.07 -17.61
C LEU A 229 2.48 -14.48 -18.22
N ILE A 230 1.57 -14.64 -19.19
CA ILE A 230 1.31 -15.92 -19.85
C ILE A 230 2.52 -16.36 -20.67
N ILE A 231 3.12 -15.45 -21.46
CA ILE A 231 4.31 -15.74 -22.26
C ILE A 231 5.46 -16.18 -21.36
N GLN A 232 5.68 -15.48 -20.24
CA GLN A 232 6.70 -15.87 -19.26
C GLN A 232 6.42 -17.28 -18.73
N ALA A 233 5.20 -17.57 -18.28
CA ALA A 233 4.84 -18.87 -17.74
C ALA A 233 5.00 -20.01 -18.76
N PHE A 234 4.71 -19.76 -20.03
CA PHE A 234 4.92 -20.73 -21.11
C PHE A 234 6.42 -20.98 -21.37
N ASN A 235 7.25 -19.93 -21.36
CA ASN A 235 8.69 -20.04 -21.59
C ASN A 235 9.44 -20.73 -20.44
N GLU A 236 8.89 -20.71 -19.22
CA GLU A 236 9.48 -21.40 -18.06
C GLU A 236 9.29 -22.92 -18.11
N LYS A 237 8.37 -23.43 -18.94
CA LYS A 237 8.17 -24.88 -19.12
C LYS A 237 9.04 -25.43 -20.24
N PRO A 238 9.67 -26.61 -20.04
CA PRO A 238 10.44 -27.24 -21.10
C PRO A 238 9.54 -27.62 -22.27
N PHE A 239 9.94 -27.23 -23.47
CA PHE A 239 9.25 -27.63 -24.69
C PHE A 239 9.54 -29.12 -25.00
N ILE A 240 8.49 -29.88 -25.32
CA ILE A 240 8.61 -31.28 -25.72
C ILE A 240 8.73 -31.34 -27.23
N GLU A 241 9.92 -31.70 -27.72
CA GLU A 241 10.16 -31.89 -29.16
C GLU A 241 9.16 -32.90 -29.74
N THR A 242 8.51 -32.53 -30.83
CA THR A 242 7.46 -33.35 -31.44
C THR A 242 7.83 -33.68 -32.88
N LYS A 243 8.04 -34.97 -33.16
CA LYS A 243 8.27 -35.48 -34.51
C LYS A 243 6.95 -35.42 -35.31
N TYR A 244 7.02 -35.02 -36.57
CA TYR A 244 5.89 -35.08 -37.48
C TYR A 244 6.31 -35.44 -38.91
N ASP A 245 5.37 -36.02 -39.67
CA ASP A 245 5.46 -36.17 -41.12
C ASP A 245 4.79 -34.96 -41.78
N GLU A 246 5.26 -34.49 -42.94
CA GLU A 246 4.76 -33.24 -43.55
C GLU A 246 3.23 -33.24 -43.78
N ASN A 247 2.65 -34.41 -44.04
CA ASN A 247 1.20 -34.59 -44.18
C ASN A 247 0.43 -34.40 -42.85
N ASP A 248 1.08 -34.54 -41.71
CA ASP A 248 0.53 -34.41 -40.35
C ASP A 248 0.96 -33.12 -39.64
N ARG A 249 1.65 -32.20 -40.34
CA ARG A 249 2.21 -30.97 -39.75
C ARG A 249 1.17 -30.13 -39.00
N LEU A 250 0.01 -29.91 -39.61
CA LEU A 250 -1.07 -29.13 -38.99
C LEU A 250 -1.58 -29.79 -37.70
N LYS A 251 -1.73 -31.12 -37.72
CA LYS A 251 -2.16 -31.90 -36.55
C LYS A 251 -1.12 -31.85 -35.43
N ALA A 252 0.17 -31.85 -35.76
CA ALA A 252 1.24 -31.66 -34.79
C ALA A 252 1.18 -30.27 -34.15
N TYR A 253 0.95 -29.21 -34.95
CA TYR A 253 0.75 -27.84 -34.45
C TYR A 253 -0.47 -27.76 -33.52
N GLU A 254 -1.62 -28.30 -33.92
CA GLU A 254 -2.82 -28.34 -33.08
C GLU A 254 -2.58 -29.10 -31.76
N THR A 255 -1.86 -30.22 -31.82
CA THR A 255 -1.52 -31.01 -30.62
C THR A 255 -0.66 -30.20 -29.65
N ILE A 256 0.32 -29.45 -30.16
CA ILE A 256 1.16 -28.58 -29.34
C ILE A 256 0.35 -27.41 -28.77
N ILE A 257 -0.48 -26.74 -29.59
CA ILE A 257 -1.32 -25.62 -29.18
C ILE A 257 -2.30 -26.06 -28.07
N ASN A 258 -2.82 -27.29 -28.13
CA ASN A 258 -3.74 -27.82 -27.13
C ASN A 258 -3.10 -27.99 -25.73
N ASN A 259 -1.76 -28.03 -25.63
CA ASN A 259 -1.05 -28.01 -24.35
C ASN A 259 -0.97 -26.60 -23.72
N TYR A 260 -1.31 -25.56 -24.50
CA TYR A 260 -1.39 -24.17 -24.05
C TYR A 260 -2.84 -23.73 -23.86
N LEU A 261 -3.02 -22.46 -23.52
CA LEU A 261 -4.34 -21.82 -23.47
C LEU A 261 -4.79 -21.48 -24.91
N THR A 262 -5.95 -22.00 -25.30
CA THR A 262 -6.64 -21.61 -26.54
C THR A 262 -7.06 -20.14 -26.47
N GLN A 263 -7.33 -19.50 -27.63
CA GLN A 263 -7.78 -18.09 -27.65
C GLN A 263 -9.08 -17.87 -26.87
N THR A 264 -9.98 -18.86 -26.86
CA THR A 264 -11.21 -18.81 -26.06
C THR A 264 -10.90 -18.86 -24.56
N GLU A 265 -10.01 -19.75 -24.13
CA GLU A 265 -9.56 -19.83 -22.73
C GLU A 265 -8.84 -18.55 -22.30
N LEU A 266 -7.99 -17.98 -23.16
CA LEU A 266 -7.32 -16.69 -22.92
C LEU A 266 -8.33 -15.56 -22.71
N SER A 267 -9.39 -15.51 -23.53
CA SER A 267 -10.46 -14.51 -23.41
C SER A 267 -11.27 -14.69 -22.12
N ILE A 268 -11.64 -15.93 -21.78
CA ILE A 268 -12.34 -16.24 -20.51
C ILE A 268 -11.49 -15.81 -19.31
N PHE A 269 -10.19 -16.12 -19.38
CA PHE A 269 -9.23 -15.81 -18.33
C PHE A 269 -9.02 -14.30 -18.17
N ALA A 270 -8.85 -13.58 -19.29
CA ALA A 270 -8.77 -12.12 -19.31
C ALA A 270 -10.04 -11.47 -18.75
N THR A 271 -11.22 -11.95 -19.15
CA THR A 271 -12.49 -11.48 -18.59
C THR A 271 -12.57 -11.67 -17.09
N GLY A 272 -12.22 -12.86 -16.60
CA GLY A 272 -12.31 -13.16 -15.17
C GLY A 272 -11.45 -12.22 -14.34
N ILE A 273 -10.19 -12.01 -14.77
CA ILE A 273 -9.28 -11.03 -14.16
C ILE A 273 -9.86 -9.63 -14.25
N PHE A 274 -10.29 -9.20 -15.45
CA PHE A 274 -10.81 -7.85 -15.66
C PHE A 274 -12.02 -7.54 -14.78
N LYS A 275 -13.00 -8.45 -14.71
CA LYS A 275 -14.20 -8.28 -13.86
C LYS A 275 -13.82 -8.23 -12.37
N THR A 276 -12.82 -9.00 -11.97
CA THR A 276 -12.29 -9.04 -10.59
C THR A 276 -11.60 -7.73 -10.19
N ILE A 277 -11.05 -6.97 -11.14
CA ILE A 277 -10.40 -5.69 -10.81
C ILE A 277 -11.31 -4.48 -11.03
N LEU A 278 -12.46 -4.67 -11.66
CA LEU A 278 -13.31 -3.57 -12.13
C LEU A 278 -13.83 -2.69 -10.99
N ASN A 279 -14.13 -3.30 -9.85
CA ASN A 279 -14.69 -2.62 -8.67
C ASN A 279 -13.61 -2.12 -7.69
N THR A 280 -12.35 -2.03 -8.15
CA THR A 280 -11.19 -1.66 -7.35
C THR A 280 -10.63 -0.30 -7.78
N ASN A 281 -9.57 0.17 -7.10
CA ASN A 281 -8.85 1.37 -7.52
C ASN A 281 -7.77 1.12 -8.58
N PHE A 282 -7.66 -0.09 -9.16
CA PHE A 282 -6.73 -0.35 -10.25
C PHE A 282 -7.05 0.49 -11.48
N VAL A 283 -6.00 0.99 -12.13
CA VAL A 283 -6.12 1.83 -13.31
C VAL A 283 -5.99 0.94 -14.54
N ASN A 284 -7.11 0.61 -15.17
CA ASN A 284 -7.09 -0.03 -16.48
C ASN A 284 -6.33 0.85 -17.49
N ILE A 285 -5.30 0.30 -18.13
CA ILE A 285 -4.46 0.96 -19.13
C ILE A 285 -4.92 0.55 -20.53
N GLU A 286 -5.03 -0.75 -20.76
CA GLU A 286 -5.39 -1.33 -22.04
C GLU A 286 -6.36 -2.49 -21.85
N ARG A 287 -7.42 -2.49 -22.66
CA ARG A 287 -8.38 -3.59 -22.77
C ARG A 287 -8.85 -3.66 -24.21
N HIS A 288 -8.65 -4.81 -24.82
CA HIS A 288 -9.29 -5.16 -26.09
C HIS A 288 -10.61 -5.86 -25.84
N TYR A 289 -11.49 -5.78 -26.84
CA TYR A 289 -12.82 -6.36 -26.79
C TYR A 289 -12.95 -7.40 -27.88
N SER A 290 -13.55 -8.54 -27.55
CA SER A 290 -13.95 -9.49 -28.58
C SER A 290 -15.20 -8.99 -29.30
N SER A 291 -15.25 -9.07 -30.62
CA SER A 291 -16.44 -8.80 -31.43
C SER A 291 -17.53 -9.88 -31.26
N TYR A 292 -17.15 -11.04 -30.70
CA TYR A 292 -18.04 -12.16 -30.40
C TYR A 292 -17.95 -12.52 -28.93
N LEU A 293 -19.10 -12.74 -28.31
CA LEU A 293 -19.16 -13.27 -26.96
C LEU A 293 -18.86 -14.76 -27.01
N PRO A 294 -17.86 -15.26 -26.25
CA PRO A 294 -17.68 -16.70 -26.13
C PRO A 294 -18.99 -17.36 -25.71
N GLU A 295 -19.35 -18.51 -26.28
CA GLU A 295 -20.64 -19.19 -26.05
C GLU A 295 -20.94 -19.42 -24.56
N VAL A 296 -19.89 -19.54 -23.75
CA VAL A 296 -19.94 -19.72 -22.29
C VAL A 296 -20.54 -18.53 -21.56
N PHE A 297 -20.52 -17.35 -22.17
CA PHE A 297 -21.19 -16.16 -21.66
C PHE A 297 -22.58 -16.04 -22.29
N THR A 298 -23.52 -16.90 -21.89
CA THR A 298 -24.94 -16.69 -22.21
C THR A 298 -25.44 -15.39 -21.58
N PRO A 299 -26.28 -14.58 -22.26
CA PRO A 299 -26.78 -13.33 -21.70
C PRO A 299 -27.64 -13.59 -20.45
N GLN A 300 -27.04 -13.46 -19.27
CA GLN A 300 -27.76 -13.26 -18.01
C GLN A 300 -27.80 -11.75 -17.71
N ASN A 301 -28.71 -11.32 -16.82
CA ASN A 301 -29.02 -9.91 -16.55
C ASN A 301 -27.83 -9.03 -16.09
N ASP A 302 -26.65 -9.63 -15.83
CA ASP A 302 -25.44 -8.97 -15.35
C ASP A 302 -24.39 -8.76 -16.46
N TYR A 303 -24.81 -8.76 -17.73
CA TYR A 303 -23.90 -8.65 -18.87
C TYR A 303 -23.29 -7.24 -19.00
N ILE A 304 -21.97 -7.15 -18.78
CA ILE A 304 -21.17 -5.92 -18.85
C ILE A 304 -20.47 -5.85 -20.21
N GLY A 305 -21.14 -5.34 -21.24
CA GLY A 305 -20.50 -5.05 -22.54
C GLY A 305 -19.70 -6.21 -23.15
N TYR A 306 -18.80 -5.92 -24.08
CA TYR A 306 -17.95 -6.94 -24.71
C TYR A 306 -16.87 -7.46 -23.74
N GLU A 307 -16.53 -8.74 -23.84
CA GLU A 307 -15.56 -9.41 -22.96
C GLU A 307 -14.11 -8.95 -23.20
N ALA A 308 -13.24 -9.05 -22.19
CA ALA A 308 -11.83 -8.68 -22.34
C ALA A 308 -11.11 -9.71 -23.21
N LEU A 309 -10.28 -9.24 -24.12
CA LEU A 309 -9.59 -10.09 -25.10
C LEU A 309 -8.08 -10.02 -24.90
N VAL A 310 -7.46 -11.19 -24.76
CA VAL A 310 -6.01 -11.39 -24.88
C VAL A 310 -5.79 -12.33 -26.04
N GLU A 311 -4.85 -11.97 -26.92
CA GLU A 311 -4.53 -12.72 -28.13
C GLU A 311 -3.02 -12.84 -28.27
N LEU A 312 -2.55 -14.07 -28.41
CA LEU A 312 -1.15 -14.41 -28.63
C LEU A 312 -0.96 -15.00 -30.04
N ASP A 313 0.18 -14.70 -30.66
CA ASP A 313 0.65 -15.33 -31.88
C ASP A 313 1.72 -16.40 -31.56
N TYR A 314 1.82 -17.41 -32.43
CA TYR A 314 2.67 -18.58 -32.24
C TYR A 314 3.57 -18.81 -33.46
N THR A 315 4.87 -18.85 -33.22
CA THR A 315 5.85 -19.22 -34.26
C THR A 315 6.56 -20.50 -33.86
N PHE A 316 6.42 -21.54 -34.68
CA PHE A 316 7.07 -22.83 -34.49
C PHE A 316 8.46 -22.87 -35.12
N TYR A 317 9.39 -23.56 -34.46
CA TYR A 317 10.72 -23.84 -35.01
C TYR A 317 10.80 -25.29 -35.43
N ASP A 318 11.01 -25.52 -36.72
CA ASP A 318 11.18 -26.85 -37.29
C ASP A 318 12.69 -27.13 -37.48
N THR A 319 13.14 -28.30 -37.03
CA THR A 319 14.49 -28.81 -37.25
C THR A 319 14.41 -30.17 -37.93
N THR A 320 15.10 -30.34 -39.04
CA THR A 320 15.24 -31.65 -39.70
C THR A 320 16.53 -32.33 -39.23
N ARG A 321 16.41 -33.59 -38.80
CA ARG A 321 17.54 -34.41 -38.34
C ARG A 321 17.54 -35.75 -39.08
N THR A 322 18.72 -36.31 -39.31
CA THR A 322 18.84 -37.67 -39.86
C THR A 322 18.73 -38.68 -38.72
N ASN A 323 17.75 -39.58 -38.80
CA ASN A 323 17.61 -40.67 -37.85
C ASN A 323 18.87 -41.57 -37.91
N PRO A 324 19.58 -41.80 -36.80
CA PRO A 324 20.83 -42.56 -36.81
C PRO A 324 20.62 -44.05 -37.16
N THR A 325 19.42 -44.57 -36.96
CA THR A 325 19.07 -45.98 -37.19
C THR A 325 18.54 -46.22 -38.60
N THR A 326 17.67 -45.35 -39.11
CA THR A 326 17.02 -45.54 -40.42
C THR A 326 17.69 -44.74 -41.54
N HIS A 327 18.58 -43.80 -41.20
CA HIS A 327 19.17 -42.82 -42.11
C HIS A 327 18.16 -41.95 -42.88
N GLN A 328 16.89 -41.94 -42.47
CA GLN A 328 15.85 -41.09 -43.04
C GLN A 328 15.90 -39.70 -42.41
N GLN A 329 15.56 -38.67 -43.19
CA GLN A 329 15.33 -37.33 -42.67
C GLN A 329 13.99 -37.30 -41.92
N GLU A 330 14.00 -36.77 -40.71
CA GLU A 330 12.82 -36.60 -39.86
C GLU A 330 12.74 -35.14 -39.44
N THR A 331 11.56 -34.54 -39.49
CA THR A 331 11.34 -33.16 -39.04
C THR A 331 10.72 -33.15 -37.65
N TYR A 332 11.26 -32.29 -36.81
CA TYR A 332 10.86 -32.10 -35.43
C TYR A 332 10.46 -30.65 -35.24
N ILE A 333 9.37 -30.42 -34.53
CA ILE A 333 9.12 -29.12 -33.93
C ILE A 333 9.98 -29.10 -32.67
N THR A 334 10.91 -28.15 -32.59
CA THR A 334 11.91 -28.07 -31.51
C THR A 334 11.67 -26.90 -30.56
N GLY A 335 10.71 -26.03 -30.88
CA GLY A 335 10.33 -24.95 -30.01
C GLY A 335 9.12 -24.18 -30.53
N VAL A 336 8.62 -23.30 -29.68
CA VAL A 336 7.60 -22.30 -30.00
C VAL A 336 8.02 -20.98 -29.36
N THR A 337 7.84 -19.89 -30.08
CA THR A 337 7.88 -18.54 -29.50
C THR A 337 6.51 -17.91 -29.55
N PHE A 338 6.23 -17.13 -28.52
CA PHE A 338 4.98 -16.41 -28.37
C PHE A 338 5.22 -14.92 -28.60
N SER A 339 4.29 -14.26 -29.27
CA SER A 339 4.26 -12.80 -29.34
C SER A 339 2.87 -12.27 -29.03
N LYS A 340 2.81 -11.05 -28.50
CA LYS A 340 1.59 -10.42 -28.04
C LYS A 340 0.89 -9.69 -29.19
N LEU A 341 -0.36 -10.04 -29.46
CA LEU A 341 -1.22 -9.32 -30.40
C LEU A 341 -2.18 -8.37 -29.67
N LYS A 342 -2.81 -8.84 -28.58
CA LYS A 342 -3.73 -8.06 -27.74
C LYS A 342 -3.51 -8.38 -26.27
N ASP A 343 -3.70 -7.38 -25.42
CA ASP A 343 -3.40 -7.47 -23.99
C ASP A 343 -4.55 -6.98 -23.10
N LEU A 344 -4.50 -7.45 -21.85
CA LEU A 344 -5.17 -6.83 -20.72
C LEU A 344 -4.08 -6.24 -19.82
N THR A 345 -3.99 -4.91 -19.78
CA THR A 345 -3.05 -4.22 -18.91
C THR A 345 -3.74 -3.27 -17.94
N PHE A 346 -3.24 -3.24 -16.71
CA PHE A 346 -3.71 -2.32 -15.69
C PHE A 346 -2.58 -2.02 -14.70
N TYR A 347 -2.64 -0.86 -14.07
CA TYR A 347 -1.69 -0.43 -13.07
C TYR A 347 -2.27 -0.61 -11.67
N ASN A 348 -1.48 -1.20 -10.77
CA ASN A 348 -1.77 -1.24 -9.34
C ASN A 348 -1.21 0.04 -8.69
N PRO A 349 -2.04 1.04 -8.33
CA PRO A 349 -1.56 2.26 -7.69
C PRO A 349 -1.26 2.06 -6.21
N ASN A 350 -1.47 0.87 -5.64
CA ASN A 350 -1.27 0.63 -4.22
C ASN A 350 0.19 0.33 -3.90
N ARG A 351 0.53 0.44 -2.62
CA ARG A 351 1.87 0.08 -2.09
C ARG A 351 1.98 -1.39 -1.69
N HIS A 352 0.92 -2.16 -1.90
CA HIS A 352 0.85 -3.59 -1.57
C HIS A 352 0.52 -4.42 -2.81
N SER A 353 0.96 -5.67 -2.76
CA SER A 353 0.53 -6.68 -3.71
C SER A 353 -0.93 -7.07 -3.48
N TYR A 354 -1.58 -7.47 -4.57
CA TYR A 354 -2.87 -8.16 -4.55
C TYR A 354 -2.70 -9.50 -5.24
N TYR A 355 -3.59 -10.44 -4.96
CA TYR A 355 -3.46 -11.81 -5.44
C TYR A 355 -4.76 -12.27 -6.08
N ILE A 356 -4.66 -12.84 -7.28
CA ILE A 356 -5.79 -13.48 -7.94
C ILE A 356 -5.62 -14.98 -7.83
N LYS A 357 -6.60 -15.64 -7.21
CA LYS A 357 -6.73 -17.09 -7.22
C LYS A 357 -7.78 -17.49 -8.26
N VAL A 358 -7.45 -18.47 -9.09
CA VAL A 358 -8.43 -19.11 -9.98
C VAL A 358 -8.71 -20.50 -9.46
N SER A 359 -10.00 -20.80 -9.29
CA SER A 359 -10.46 -22.10 -8.82
C SER A 359 -11.71 -22.52 -9.57
N ASN A 360 -12.16 -23.76 -9.37
CA ASN A 360 -13.41 -24.25 -9.91
C ASN A 360 -14.41 -24.56 -8.78
N ALA A 361 -15.69 -24.37 -9.06
CA ALA A 361 -16.79 -24.78 -8.18
C ALA A 361 -17.93 -25.39 -9.01
N VAL A 362 -18.89 -26.01 -8.32
CA VAL A 362 -20.12 -26.54 -8.93
C VAL A 362 -21.31 -25.83 -8.30
N GLU A 363 -22.09 -25.10 -9.10
CA GLU A 363 -23.26 -24.35 -8.65
C GLU A 363 -24.48 -24.77 -9.46
N ASN A 364 -25.52 -25.27 -8.78
CA ASN A 364 -26.73 -25.80 -9.43
C ASN A 364 -26.44 -26.85 -10.52
N GLY A 365 -25.40 -27.67 -10.31
CA GLY A 365 -24.96 -28.69 -11.27
C GLY A 365 -24.14 -28.16 -12.45
N ILE A 366 -23.78 -26.87 -12.46
CA ILE A 366 -22.97 -26.23 -13.51
C ILE A 366 -21.57 -25.98 -12.96
N ASN A 367 -20.54 -26.36 -13.72
CA ASN A 367 -19.16 -26.02 -13.43
C ASN A 367 -18.92 -24.52 -13.67
N VAL A 368 -18.32 -23.86 -12.69
CA VAL A 368 -17.96 -22.44 -12.77
C VAL A 368 -16.48 -22.24 -12.49
N LEU A 369 -15.85 -21.34 -13.24
CA LEU A 369 -14.56 -20.76 -12.88
C LEU A 369 -14.78 -19.63 -11.89
N VAL A 370 -14.02 -19.64 -10.80
CA VAL A 370 -14.08 -18.66 -9.73
C VAL A 370 -12.76 -17.91 -9.68
N PHE A 371 -12.83 -16.60 -9.90
CA PHE A 371 -11.72 -15.66 -9.79
C PHE A 371 -11.87 -14.91 -8.49
N SER A 372 -10.97 -15.14 -7.53
CA SER A 372 -11.03 -14.53 -6.20
C SER A 372 -9.87 -13.55 -6.02
N LEU A 373 -10.18 -12.34 -5.58
CA LEU A 373 -9.19 -11.32 -5.25
C LEU A 373 -8.89 -11.34 -3.75
N TYR A 374 -7.60 -11.35 -3.43
CA TYR A 374 -7.07 -11.23 -2.08
C TYR A 374 -6.14 -10.03 -2.00
N GLY A 375 -6.02 -9.45 -0.81
CA GLY A 375 -5.13 -8.33 -0.54
C GLY A 375 -5.70 -7.40 0.52
N PRO A 376 -5.05 -6.26 0.78
CA PRO A 376 -5.58 -5.24 1.66
C PRO A 376 -6.93 -4.69 1.17
N PRO A 377 -7.90 -4.40 2.06
CA PRO A 377 -9.20 -3.92 1.64
C PRO A 377 -9.08 -2.58 0.91
N PHE A 378 -9.94 -2.40 -0.10
CA PHE A 378 -10.03 -1.12 -0.77
C PHE A 378 -10.78 -0.13 0.11
N VAL A 379 -10.26 1.10 0.23
CA VAL A 379 -10.98 2.17 0.93
C VAL A 379 -12.28 2.50 0.21
N ASN A 380 -12.21 2.47 -1.12
CA ASN A 380 -13.32 2.77 -2.00
C ASN A 380 -13.75 1.50 -2.71
N GLU A 381 -14.97 1.05 -2.42
CA GLU A 381 -15.66 0.06 -3.24
C GLU A 381 -16.33 0.81 -4.38
N TYR A 382 -15.98 0.45 -5.62
CA TYR A 382 -16.62 1.02 -6.81
C TYR A 382 -17.85 0.19 -7.12
N GLY A 383 -19.00 0.84 -7.15
CA GLY A 383 -20.28 0.21 -7.48
C GLY A 383 -20.62 0.45 -8.95
N TYR A 384 -21.14 -0.57 -9.60
CA TYR A 384 -21.76 -0.44 -10.91
C TYR A 384 -23.17 0.12 -10.76
N VAL A 385 -23.50 1.20 -11.48
CA VAL A 385 -24.87 1.68 -11.63
C VAL A 385 -25.16 1.82 -13.12
N ARG A 386 -25.98 0.92 -13.64
CA ARG A 386 -26.47 1.01 -15.03
C ARG A 386 -27.51 2.10 -15.12
N TYR A 387 -27.27 3.09 -15.97
CA TYR A 387 -28.34 3.94 -16.49
C TYR A 387 -28.71 3.38 -17.86
N ALA A 388 -29.93 2.86 -17.99
CA ALA A 388 -30.48 2.56 -19.30
C ALA A 388 -30.71 3.90 -20.01
N GLY A 389 -29.79 4.30 -20.90
CA GLY A 389 -30.05 5.35 -21.86
C GLY A 389 -31.12 4.89 -22.85
N ASP A 390 -32.00 5.80 -23.27
CA ASP A 390 -33.00 5.51 -24.30
C ASP A 390 -32.34 4.91 -25.54
N PHE A 391 -32.87 3.76 -25.97
CA PHE A 391 -32.50 3.07 -27.20
C PHE A 391 -32.65 4.03 -28.39
N GLY A 392 -31.55 4.62 -28.86
CA GLY A 392 -31.59 5.53 -30.01
C GLY A 392 -30.32 6.34 -30.27
N THR A 393 -29.37 6.43 -29.33
CA THR A 393 -28.07 7.04 -29.60
C THR A 393 -26.99 5.96 -29.71
N SER A 394 -26.13 6.05 -30.72
CA SER A 394 -25.01 5.12 -31.00
C SER A 394 -23.90 5.14 -29.94
N ASN A 395 -24.11 5.86 -28.83
CA ASN A 395 -23.14 6.06 -27.78
C ASN A 395 -23.69 5.36 -26.53
N ALA A 396 -23.26 4.11 -26.31
CA ALA A 396 -23.35 3.55 -24.98
C ALA A 396 -22.39 4.36 -24.07
N PHE A 397 -22.77 4.61 -22.83
CA PHE A 397 -21.87 5.19 -21.84
C PHE A 397 -21.83 4.22 -20.66
N GLU A 398 -20.63 3.81 -20.23
CA GLU A 398 -20.46 3.16 -18.93
C GLU A 398 -20.11 4.24 -17.91
N ILE A 399 -20.87 4.27 -16.82
CA ILE A 399 -20.65 5.16 -15.69
C ILE A 399 -20.27 4.30 -14.49
N PHE A 400 -19.02 4.37 -14.05
CA PHE A 400 -18.62 3.80 -12.76
C PHE A 400 -18.87 4.84 -11.68
N THR A 401 -19.63 4.48 -10.64
CA THR A 401 -19.89 5.40 -9.53
C THR A 401 -19.05 5.00 -8.33
N LYS A 402 -18.11 5.86 -7.92
CA LYS A 402 -17.50 5.76 -6.57
C LYS A 402 -18.59 6.08 -5.55
N VAL A 403 -18.92 5.15 -4.67
CA VAL A 403 -19.78 5.41 -3.51
C VAL A 403 -18.90 5.37 -2.26
N GLY A 404 -18.05 6.38 -2.12
CA GLY A 404 -17.24 6.56 -0.92
C GLY A 404 -17.95 7.47 0.09
N ALA A 405 -18.11 7.01 1.32
CA ALA A 405 -18.50 7.87 2.44
C ALA A 405 -17.28 8.70 2.87
N SER A 406 -17.07 9.88 2.27
CA SER A 406 -16.03 10.79 2.74
C SER A 406 -16.40 11.39 4.11
N ARG A 407 -15.43 11.36 5.04
CA ARG A 407 -15.55 11.86 6.43
C ARG A 407 -15.77 13.38 6.50
N ASN A 408 -15.55 14.11 5.39
CA ASN A 408 -15.77 15.56 5.32
C ASN A 408 -17.25 15.97 5.15
N GLY A 409 -18.20 15.03 5.27
CA GLY A 409 -19.63 15.33 5.17
C GLY A 409 -20.14 15.50 3.73
N TYR A 410 -19.28 15.29 2.73
CA TYR A 410 -19.65 15.29 1.32
C TYR A 410 -19.71 13.86 0.81
N ARG A 411 -20.79 13.48 0.15
CA ARG A 411 -20.80 12.28 -0.69
C ARG A 411 -20.15 12.68 -2.02
N THR A 412 -18.92 12.25 -2.25
CA THR A 412 -18.30 12.42 -3.56
C THR A 412 -18.74 11.24 -4.42
N LYS A 413 -19.62 11.51 -5.40
CA LYS A 413 -19.82 10.59 -6.51
C LYS A 413 -18.75 10.88 -7.54
N LEU A 414 -17.82 9.95 -7.70
CA LEU A 414 -16.89 9.99 -8.84
C LEU A 414 -17.57 9.24 -9.97
N TYR A 415 -17.67 9.87 -11.12
CA TYR A 415 -18.12 9.23 -12.35
C TYR A 415 -16.86 8.86 -13.15
N ARG A 416 -16.72 7.60 -13.56
CA ARG A 416 -15.81 7.23 -14.65
C ARG A 416 -16.67 7.02 -15.87
N THR A 417 -16.58 7.92 -16.85
CA THR A 417 -17.31 7.82 -18.10
C THR A 417 -16.43 7.13 -19.13
N VAL A 418 -16.87 5.96 -19.63
CA VAL A 418 -16.22 5.32 -20.78
C VAL A 418 -16.88 5.82 -22.06
N LYS A 419 -16.07 6.37 -22.97
CA LYS A 419 -16.51 6.84 -24.29
C LYS A 419 -16.03 5.85 -25.34
N TYR A 420 -16.95 5.32 -26.15
CA TYR A 420 -16.66 4.41 -27.25
C TYR A 420 -16.36 5.25 -28.50
N TYR A 421 -15.17 5.08 -29.09
CA TYR A 421 -14.76 5.89 -30.25
C TYR A 421 -14.66 5.11 -31.57
N ASP A 422 -14.59 3.78 -31.54
CA ASP A 422 -14.75 2.93 -32.73
C ASP A 422 -14.99 1.47 -32.28
N LYS A 423 -15.38 0.58 -33.19
CA LYS A 423 -15.71 -0.83 -32.87
C LYS A 423 -14.58 -1.62 -32.22
N ASP A 424 -13.33 -1.17 -32.37
CA ASP A 424 -12.14 -1.93 -32.00
C ASP A 424 -11.28 -1.27 -30.90
N ILE A 425 -11.53 -0.01 -30.52
CA ILE A 425 -10.70 0.73 -29.55
C ILE A 425 -11.55 1.61 -28.63
N ILE A 426 -11.37 1.44 -27.32
CA ILE A 426 -11.95 2.30 -26.29
C ILE A 426 -10.85 3.09 -25.60
N PHE A 427 -11.01 4.41 -25.56
CA PHE A 427 -10.27 5.26 -24.64
C PHE A 427 -11.09 5.46 -23.37
N ILE A 428 -10.56 4.99 -22.25
CA ILE A 428 -11.12 5.34 -20.94
C ILE A 428 -10.63 6.76 -20.60
N THR A 429 -11.37 7.78 -21.03
CA THR A 429 -11.13 9.14 -20.55
C THR A 429 -11.71 9.25 -19.14
N ALA A 430 -10.85 9.32 -18.13
CA ALA A 430 -11.28 9.63 -16.77
C ALA A 430 -11.68 11.12 -16.69
N GLU A 431 -12.91 11.45 -17.07
CA GLU A 431 -13.50 12.74 -16.73
C GLU A 431 -14.03 12.65 -15.30
N PHE A 432 -13.23 13.17 -14.35
CA PHE A 432 -13.60 13.23 -12.96
C PHE A 432 -14.53 14.42 -12.72
N GLU A 433 -15.83 14.18 -12.59
CA GLU A 433 -16.74 15.22 -12.07
C GLU A 433 -16.88 15.05 -10.56
N TYR A 434 -16.35 16.01 -9.80
CA TYR A 434 -16.56 16.10 -8.36
C TYR A 434 -17.93 16.72 -8.10
N ILE A 435 -18.97 15.91 -7.95
CA ILE A 435 -20.25 16.44 -7.45
C ILE A 435 -20.15 16.54 -5.93
N TYR A 436 -19.95 17.76 -5.43
CA TYR A 436 -20.10 18.08 -4.02
C TYR A 436 -21.59 18.04 -3.66
N MET A 437 -22.03 16.95 -3.03
CA MET A 437 -23.36 16.91 -2.43
C MET A 437 -23.27 17.43 -1.00
N PRO A 438 -23.85 18.61 -0.67
CA PRO A 438 -24.06 18.99 0.72
C PRO A 438 -24.99 17.97 1.40
N LYS A 439 -24.83 17.83 2.73
CA LYS A 439 -25.60 16.91 3.56
C LYS A 439 -27.11 17.10 3.43
#